data_AF-A0A7S7UVV5-F1
#
_entry.id   AF-A0A7S7UVV5-F1
#
_cell.length_a   1.000
_cell.length_b   1.000
_cell.length_c   1.000
_cell.angle_alpha   90.00
_cell.angle_beta   90.00
_cell.angle_gamma   90.00
#
_symmetry.space_group_name_H-M   'P 1'
#
loop_
_entity.id
_entity.type
_entity.pdbx_description
1 polymer ?
#
loop_
_entity_poly.entity_id
_entity_poly.type
_entity_poly.pdbx_seq_one_letter_code
_entity_poly.pdbx_strand_id
1 'polypeptide(L)'
;MMSLVIGIGSLMIGIAYAGLGTLSAWETINLHRYRGWSRFGIGFSLMAASCGPHHLVHGWGVLQGESISYPMFAATLIGLPAGLIFVLLRFETVLGRQGDRWVAASPHKVMLLAVTFTLVAGVLAAWTFAQPGAEFPFQFLCTSSVPADGTTGTGIGGSVAFLANMFVVITYGMVGCYLADRQVRSYLTSGGWSLSGAALTGVFFTCAQMHFIDATTPGNGLMLFFDLIGIPASIYFLWVVKQVHSDSVMDWNRRPLVGAAAAPARPSPWSGERA
;
A
#
# COMPACT_ATOMS: atom_id res chain seq x y z
N MET A 1 19.22 13.80 13.98
CA MET A 1 18.70 14.30 12.69
C MET A 1 17.95 13.22 11.91
N MET A 2 18.52 12.02 11.70
CA MET A 2 17.84 10.92 11.00
C MET A 2 16.47 10.54 11.61
N SER A 3 16.42 10.23 12.91
CA SER A 3 15.15 9.87 13.58
C SER A 3 14.10 10.98 13.51
N LEU A 4 14.51 12.25 13.54
CA LEU A 4 13.58 13.38 13.39
C LEU A 4 12.92 13.38 12.01
N VAL A 5 13.72 13.23 10.95
CA VAL A 5 13.21 13.19 9.56
C VAL A 5 12.28 12.00 9.37
N ILE A 6 12.62 10.83 9.92
CA ILE A 6 11.82 9.62 9.77
C ILE A 6 10.54 9.70 10.59
N GLY A 7 10.64 10.18 11.83
CA GLY A 7 9.50 10.36 12.71
C GLY A 7 8.48 11.32 12.09
N ILE A 8 8.94 12.51 11.67
CA ILE A 8 8.08 13.48 10.97
C ILE A 8 7.55 12.91 9.66
N GLY A 9 8.40 12.26 8.85
CA GLY A 9 7.99 11.65 7.58
C GLY A 9 6.91 10.59 7.76
N SER A 10 7.07 9.70 8.75
CA SER A 10 6.10 8.67 9.10
C SER A 10 4.79 9.28 9.62
N LEU A 11 4.86 10.32 10.46
CA LEU A 11 3.68 11.06 10.89
C LEU A 11 2.94 11.69 9.71
N MET A 12 3.67 12.34 8.80
CA MET A 12 3.07 12.95 7.61
C MET A 12 2.43 11.92 6.68
N ILE A 13 3.07 10.77 6.48
CA ILE A 13 2.49 9.63 5.73
C ILE A 13 1.22 9.13 6.45
N GLY A 14 1.27 8.96 7.78
CA GLY A 14 0.14 8.52 8.58
C GLY A 14 -1.05 9.46 8.51
N ILE A 15 -0.82 10.76 8.64
CA ILE A 15 -1.85 11.80 8.46
C ILE A 15 -2.41 11.75 7.04
N ALA A 16 -1.55 11.63 6.03
CA ALA A 16 -1.97 11.60 4.64
C ALA A 16 -2.85 10.38 4.34
N TYR A 17 -2.46 9.19 4.81
CA TYR A 17 -3.24 7.97 4.63
C TYR A 17 -4.56 8.04 5.40
N ALA A 18 -4.54 8.43 6.68
CA ALA A 18 -5.77 8.61 7.46
C ALA A 18 -6.72 9.63 6.81
N GLY A 19 -6.18 10.74 6.32
CA GLY A 19 -6.95 11.76 5.60
C GLY A 19 -7.56 11.24 4.30
N LEU A 20 -6.78 10.52 3.48
CA LEU A 20 -7.28 9.89 2.26
C LEU A 20 -8.33 8.80 2.53
N GLY A 21 -8.15 8.01 3.60
CA GLY A 21 -9.13 7.02 4.02
C GLY A 21 -10.45 7.65 4.44
N THR A 22 -10.35 8.73 5.23
CA THR A 22 -11.51 9.53 5.67
C THR A 22 -12.22 10.18 4.50
N LEU A 23 -11.47 10.76 3.56
CA LEU A 23 -12.04 11.35 2.35
C LEU A 23 -12.76 10.29 1.51
N SER A 24 -12.11 9.14 1.28
CA SER A 24 -12.71 8.05 0.51
C SER A 24 -13.97 7.49 1.19
N ALA A 25 -14.01 7.46 2.53
CA ALA A 25 -15.17 7.04 3.29
C ALA A 25 -16.29 8.07 3.18
N TRP A 26 -15.94 9.36 3.32
CA TRP A 26 -16.87 10.48 3.14
C TRP A 26 -17.47 10.48 1.73
N GLU A 27 -16.66 10.32 0.68
CA GLU A 27 -17.16 10.24 -0.69
C GLU A 27 -18.11 9.04 -0.86
N THR A 28 -17.67 7.86 -0.40
CA THR A 28 -18.47 6.63 -0.40
C THR A 28 -19.84 6.87 0.23
N ILE A 29 -19.87 7.46 1.43
CA ILE A 29 -21.11 7.72 2.18
C ILE A 29 -21.96 8.81 1.54
N ASN A 30 -21.39 9.89 1.01
CA ASN A 30 -22.20 10.99 0.48
C ASN A 30 -22.75 10.71 -0.92
N LEU A 31 -22.00 9.96 -1.73
CA LEU A 31 -22.39 9.70 -3.12
C LEU A 31 -23.11 8.36 -3.30
N HIS A 32 -23.24 7.51 -2.27
CA HIS A 32 -23.86 6.19 -2.43
C HIS A 32 -25.31 6.24 -2.93
N ARG A 33 -26.08 7.27 -2.56
CA ARG A 33 -27.47 7.42 -3.01
C ARG A 33 -27.57 7.66 -4.52
N TYR A 34 -26.54 8.27 -5.11
CA TYR A 34 -26.52 8.63 -6.53
C TYR A 34 -25.75 7.63 -7.39
N ARG A 35 -24.74 6.96 -6.82
CA ARG A 35 -23.78 6.12 -7.56
C ARG A 35 -23.75 4.66 -7.08
N GLY A 36 -24.55 4.29 -6.08
CA GLY A 36 -24.41 3.01 -5.36
C GLY A 36 -23.17 3.00 -4.47
N TRP A 37 -22.89 1.92 -3.74
CA TRP A 37 -21.68 1.83 -2.90
C TRP A 37 -20.40 1.61 -3.72
N SER A 38 -19.35 2.40 -3.49
CA SER A 38 -18.03 2.13 -4.08
C SER A 38 -17.30 1.06 -3.31
N ARG A 39 -17.08 -0.10 -3.93
CA ARG A 39 -16.34 -1.20 -3.27
C ARG A 39 -14.86 -0.83 -3.14
N PHE A 40 -14.31 -0.18 -4.15
CA PHE A 40 -12.96 0.35 -4.16
C PHE A 40 -12.81 1.42 -3.09
N GLY A 41 -13.76 2.37 -2.99
CA GLY A 41 -13.75 3.40 -1.95
C GLY A 41 -13.78 2.80 -0.54
N ILE A 42 -14.71 1.86 -0.28
CA ILE A 42 -14.77 1.14 1.00
C ILE A 42 -13.44 0.44 1.31
N GLY A 43 -12.92 -0.33 0.35
CA GLY A 43 -11.72 -1.11 0.59
C GLY A 43 -10.48 -0.24 0.76
N PHE A 44 -10.38 0.85 0.00
CA PHE A 44 -9.33 1.84 0.14
C PHE A 44 -9.41 2.55 1.50
N SER A 45 -10.61 2.90 1.98
CA SER A 45 -10.83 3.46 3.31
C SER A 45 -10.41 2.51 4.43
N LEU A 46 -10.77 1.23 4.33
CA LEU A 46 -10.39 0.22 5.33
C LEU A 46 -8.86 0.04 5.39
N MET A 47 -8.21 0.01 4.23
CA MET A 47 -6.76 -0.08 4.13
C MET A 47 -6.05 1.15 4.71
N ALA A 48 -6.58 2.33 4.41
CA ALA A 48 -6.06 3.57 4.97
C ALA A 48 -6.28 3.67 6.49
N ALA A 49 -7.35 3.06 7.01
CA ALA A 49 -7.66 3.02 8.44
C ALA A 49 -6.75 2.07 9.24
N SER A 50 -6.10 1.09 8.59
CA SER A 50 -5.02 0.31 9.22
C SER A 50 -3.66 0.99 9.04
N CYS A 51 -3.28 1.32 7.80
CA CYS A 51 -1.96 1.87 7.50
C CYS A 51 -1.72 3.27 8.08
N GLY A 52 -2.72 4.15 8.05
CA GLY A 52 -2.57 5.52 8.54
C GLY A 52 -2.19 5.55 10.03
N PRO A 53 -3.03 4.98 10.91
CA PRO A 53 -2.71 4.84 12.33
C PRO A 53 -1.42 4.06 12.61
N HIS A 54 -1.11 3.00 11.84
CA HIS A 54 0.17 2.30 11.95
C HIS A 54 1.35 3.26 11.78
N HIS A 55 1.38 4.05 10.69
CA HIS A 55 2.45 5.01 10.43
C HIS A 55 2.49 6.16 11.47
N LEU A 56 1.34 6.53 12.04
CA LEU A 56 1.29 7.51 13.12
C LEU A 56 1.97 6.99 14.39
N VAL A 57 1.65 5.77 14.81
CA VAL A 57 2.25 5.14 15.99
C VAL A 57 3.75 4.95 15.79
N HIS A 58 4.16 4.43 14.64
CA HIS A 58 5.57 4.29 14.30
C HIS A 58 6.29 5.65 14.30
N GLY A 59 5.73 6.65 13.61
CA GLY A 59 6.31 8.00 13.58
C GLY A 59 6.45 8.62 14.96
N TRP A 60 5.46 8.43 15.83
CA TRP A 60 5.50 8.88 17.21
C TRP A 60 6.58 8.16 18.03
N GLY A 61 6.63 6.83 17.98
CA GLY A 61 7.63 6.04 18.69
C GLY A 61 9.06 6.41 18.31
N VAL A 62 9.30 6.64 17.02
CA VAL A 62 10.58 7.13 16.49
C VAL A 62 10.97 8.48 17.07
N LEU A 63 10.03 9.41 17.21
CA LEU A 63 10.29 10.72 17.83
C LEU A 63 10.54 10.60 19.33
N GLN A 64 10.05 9.54 19.98
CA GLN A 64 10.33 9.19 21.38
C GLN A 64 11.65 8.44 21.57
N GLY A 65 12.39 8.16 20.49
CA GLY A 65 13.71 7.52 20.55
C GLY A 65 13.73 6.03 20.20
N GLU A 66 12.63 5.46 19.70
CA GLU A 66 12.67 4.11 19.13
C GLU A 66 13.68 4.05 17.96
N SER A 67 14.45 2.96 17.90
CA SER A 67 15.44 2.74 16.86
C SER A 67 14.77 2.34 15.55
N ILE A 68 15.31 2.83 14.43
CA ILE A 68 14.86 2.45 13.08
C ILE A 68 16.02 1.80 12.36
N SER A 69 15.73 0.70 11.65
CA SER A 69 16.71 0.05 10.79
C SER A 69 17.00 0.90 9.54
N TYR A 70 18.25 0.89 9.08
CA TYR A 70 18.62 1.58 7.83
C TYR A 70 17.84 1.10 6.59
N PRO A 71 17.52 -0.21 6.44
CA PRO A 71 16.64 -0.66 5.37
C PRO A 71 15.25 0.00 5.43
N MET A 72 14.65 0.10 6.62
CA MET A 72 13.35 0.75 6.80
C MET A 72 13.40 2.24 6.43
N PHE A 73 14.47 2.93 6.82
CA PHE A 73 14.71 4.31 6.41
C PHE A 73 14.74 4.47 4.89
N ALA A 74 15.53 3.64 4.21
CA ALA A 74 15.66 3.69 2.76
C ALA A 74 14.33 3.38 2.06
N ALA A 75 13.60 2.35 2.52
CA ALA A 75 12.27 2.02 2.00
C ALA A 75 11.30 3.21 2.14
N THR A 76 11.32 3.90 3.28
CA THR A 76 10.49 5.09 3.55
C THR A 76 10.80 6.21 2.57
N LEU A 77 12.07 6.51 2.34
CA LEU A 77 12.48 7.54 1.38
C LEU A 77 12.08 7.22 -0.06
N ILE A 78 12.12 5.94 -0.45
CA ILE A 78 11.73 5.51 -1.79
C ILE A 78 10.20 5.59 -1.99
N GLY A 79 9.42 5.23 -0.97
CA GLY A 79 7.96 5.26 -1.03
C GLY A 79 7.36 6.66 -0.90
N LEU A 80 8.02 7.56 -0.18
CA LEU A 80 7.51 8.91 0.11
C LEU A 80 7.09 9.69 -1.16
N PRO A 81 7.89 9.77 -2.25
CA PRO A 81 7.47 10.47 -3.47
C PRO A 81 6.19 9.90 -4.10
N ALA A 82 6.05 8.57 -4.14
CA ALA A 82 4.86 7.92 -4.69
C ALA A 82 3.62 8.24 -3.84
N GLY A 83 3.75 8.18 -2.52
CA GLY A 83 2.71 8.58 -1.57
C GLY A 83 2.31 10.04 -1.73
N LEU A 84 3.28 10.96 -1.75
CA LEU A 84 3.03 12.40 -1.90
C LEU A 84 2.36 12.73 -3.23
N ILE A 85 2.83 12.17 -4.35
CA ILE A 85 2.19 12.36 -5.66
C ILE A 85 0.75 11.91 -5.61
N PHE A 86 0.48 10.69 -5.11
CA PHE A 86 -0.90 10.18 -5.04
C PHE A 86 -1.80 11.09 -4.19
N VAL A 87 -1.34 11.49 -3.00
CA VAL A 87 -2.07 12.37 -2.08
C VAL A 87 -2.36 13.74 -2.71
N LEU A 88 -1.36 14.38 -3.33
CA LEU A 88 -1.52 15.69 -3.97
C LEU A 88 -2.54 15.65 -5.11
N LEU A 89 -2.51 14.60 -5.95
CA LEU A 89 -3.49 14.45 -7.04
C LEU A 89 -4.91 14.27 -6.48
N ARG A 90 -5.07 13.61 -5.34
CA ARG A 90 -6.39 13.49 -4.67
C ARG A 90 -6.87 14.80 -4.10
N PHE A 91 -6.00 15.58 -3.46
CA PHE A 91 -6.33 16.93 -3.02
C PHE A 91 -6.73 17.82 -4.19
N GLU A 92 -6.03 17.74 -5.33
CA GLU A 92 -6.42 18.46 -6.55
C GLU A 92 -7.85 18.10 -6.98
N THR A 93 -8.21 16.81 -6.95
CA THR A 93 -9.57 16.37 -7.28
C THR A 93 -10.63 16.92 -6.33
N VAL A 94 -10.37 16.93 -5.02
CA VAL A 94 -11.28 17.49 -4.01
C VAL A 94 -11.51 18.98 -4.26
N LEU A 95 -10.47 19.71 -4.69
CA LEU A 95 -10.54 21.11 -5.08
C LEU A 95 -11.18 21.33 -6.46
N GLY A 96 -11.73 20.29 -7.09
CA GLY A 96 -12.38 20.36 -8.40
C GLY A 96 -11.41 20.51 -9.58
N ARG A 97 -10.11 20.30 -9.36
CA ARG A 97 -9.09 20.29 -10.42
C ARG A 97 -9.01 18.90 -11.07
N GLN A 98 -8.15 18.77 -12.07
CA GLN A 98 -8.01 17.56 -12.89
C GLN A 98 -7.68 16.30 -12.07
N GLY A 99 -6.86 16.42 -11.02
CA GLY A 99 -6.39 15.27 -10.26
C GLY A 99 -5.44 14.42 -11.09
N ASP A 100 -5.95 13.38 -11.76
CA ASP A 100 -5.11 12.46 -12.53
C ASP A 100 -4.55 13.07 -13.83
N ARG A 101 -3.34 12.65 -14.19
CA ARG A 101 -2.61 13.15 -15.36
C ARG A 101 -2.06 11.98 -16.15
N TRP A 102 -2.00 12.14 -17.47
CA TRP A 102 -1.43 11.13 -18.36
C TRP A 102 0.00 11.50 -18.72
N VAL A 103 0.94 10.61 -18.38
CA VAL A 103 2.36 10.79 -18.66
C VAL A 103 2.74 10.01 -19.92
N ALA A 104 3.32 10.70 -20.89
CA ALA A 104 3.86 10.09 -22.11
C ALA A 104 5.31 9.61 -21.89
N ALA A 105 5.49 8.65 -21.00
CA ALA A 105 6.77 7.96 -20.83
C ALA A 105 6.85 6.76 -21.78
N SER A 106 8.00 6.54 -22.43
CA SER A 106 8.18 5.36 -23.28
C SER A 106 8.22 4.08 -22.44
N PRO A 107 7.81 2.92 -22.99
CA PRO A 107 7.83 1.65 -22.26
C PRO A 107 9.22 1.29 -21.73
N HIS A 108 10.26 1.61 -22.50
CA HIS A 108 11.65 1.42 -22.10
C HIS A 108 12.03 2.19 -20.83
N LYS A 109 11.58 3.45 -20.68
CA LYS A 109 11.82 4.25 -19.46
C LYS A 109 11.10 3.68 -18.25
N VAL A 110 9.85 3.23 -18.43
CA VAL A 110 9.06 2.62 -17.36
C VAL A 110 9.62 1.25 -16.96
N MET A 111 10.06 0.45 -17.93
CA MET A 111 10.75 -0.82 -17.67
C MET A 111 12.06 -0.61 -16.91
N LEU A 112 12.88 0.38 -17.29
CA LEU A 112 14.11 0.72 -16.58
C LEU A 112 13.80 1.11 -15.13
N LEU A 113 12.77 1.94 -14.91
CA LEU A 113 12.31 2.30 -13.56
C LEU A 113 11.86 1.07 -12.75
N ALA A 114 11.07 0.17 -13.35
CA ALA A 114 10.60 -1.04 -12.70
C ALA A 114 11.74 -2.00 -12.33
N VAL A 115 12.71 -2.19 -13.23
CA VAL A 115 13.93 -2.99 -12.97
C VAL A 115 14.75 -2.35 -11.85
N THR A 116 14.95 -1.03 -11.89
CA THR A 116 15.70 -0.30 -10.87
C THR A 116 15.03 -0.44 -9.51
N PHE A 117 13.72 -0.25 -9.45
CA PHE A 117 12.93 -0.43 -8.24
C PHE A 117 13.03 -1.85 -7.70
N THR A 118 12.95 -2.87 -8.56
CA THR A 118 13.07 -4.29 -8.18
C THR A 118 14.45 -4.62 -7.64
N LEU A 119 15.51 -4.10 -8.26
CA LEU A 119 16.89 -4.27 -7.78
C LEU A 119 17.08 -3.61 -6.42
N VAL A 120 16.60 -2.37 -6.25
CA VAL A 120 16.68 -1.67 -4.97
C VAL A 120 15.90 -2.41 -3.88
N ALA A 121 14.68 -2.88 -4.18
CA ALA A 121 13.89 -3.71 -3.27
C ALA A 121 14.64 -4.99 -2.86
N GLY A 122 15.24 -5.69 -3.82
CA GLY A 122 16.07 -6.88 -3.56
C GLY A 122 17.29 -6.57 -2.69
N VAL A 123 17.98 -5.46 -2.93
CA VAL A 123 19.10 -4.99 -2.09
C VAL A 123 18.64 -4.68 -0.67
N LEU A 124 17.49 -4.02 -0.49
CA LEU A 124 16.94 -3.72 0.82
C LEU A 124 16.55 -5.00 1.58
N ALA A 125 15.94 -5.95 0.89
CA ALA A 125 15.63 -7.26 1.46
C ALA A 125 16.90 -8.00 1.90
N ALA A 126 17.91 -8.09 1.02
CA ALA A 126 19.19 -8.71 1.34
C ALA A 126 19.92 -8.01 2.50
N TRP A 127 19.89 -6.66 2.52
CA TRP A 127 20.48 -5.88 3.60
C TRP A 127 19.81 -6.14 4.95
N THR A 128 18.49 -6.36 4.93
CA THR A 128 17.75 -6.67 6.17
C THR A 128 18.18 -8.00 6.76
N PHE A 129 18.40 -9.02 5.93
CA PHE A 129 18.95 -10.31 6.39
C PHE A 129 20.41 -10.25 6.83
N ALA A 130 21.17 -9.25 6.38
CA ALA A 130 22.56 -9.07 6.76
C ALA A 130 22.72 -8.29 8.09
N GLN A 131 21.64 -7.79 8.70
CA GLN A 131 21.73 -7.04 9.97
C GLN A 131 22.05 -7.96 11.16
N PRO A 132 22.91 -7.52 12.11
CA PRO A 132 23.11 -8.23 13.37
C PRO A 132 21.79 -8.34 14.13
N GLY A 133 21.42 -9.56 14.55
CA GLY A 133 20.15 -9.82 15.23
C GLY A 133 18.95 -10.01 14.32
N ALA A 134 19.14 -10.11 12.99
CA ALA A 134 18.12 -10.66 12.10
C ALA A 134 17.88 -12.12 12.47
N GLU A 135 16.80 -12.40 13.20
CA GLU A 135 16.35 -13.76 13.42
C GLU A 135 15.88 -14.31 12.08
N PHE A 136 16.43 -15.45 11.65
CA PHE A 136 15.94 -16.12 10.45
C PHE A 136 14.60 -16.78 10.80
N PRO A 137 13.44 -16.21 10.40
CA PRO A 137 12.17 -16.78 10.80
C PRO A 137 12.01 -18.17 10.20
N PHE A 138 12.63 -18.48 9.07
CA PHE A 138 12.61 -19.83 8.49
C PHE A 138 13.28 -20.92 9.35
N GLN A 139 13.98 -20.58 10.43
CA GLN A 139 14.45 -21.58 11.39
C GLN A 139 13.29 -22.39 11.98
N PHE A 140 12.09 -21.82 12.16
CA PHE A 140 10.93 -22.60 12.62
C PHE A 140 10.40 -23.58 11.56
N LEU A 141 10.53 -23.28 10.27
CA LEU A 141 10.13 -24.19 9.19
C LEU A 141 11.10 -25.37 9.07
N CYS A 142 12.36 -25.14 9.43
CA CYS A 142 13.43 -26.14 9.37
C CYS A 142 13.65 -26.89 10.69
N THR A 143 13.02 -26.47 11.79
CA THR A 143 13.06 -27.18 13.07
C THR A 143 11.82 -28.04 13.22
N SER A 144 11.96 -29.33 12.90
CA SER A 144 10.98 -30.35 13.25
C SER A 144 10.94 -30.50 14.78
N SER A 145 9.96 -29.88 15.43
CA SER A 145 9.44 -30.18 16.78
C SER A 145 10.43 -30.75 17.80
N VAL A 146 11.00 -29.89 18.65
CA VAL A 146 11.49 -30.32 19.97
C VAL A 146 10.31 -30.17 20.96
N PRO A 147 10.01 -31.17 21.82
CA PRO A 147 8.95 -31.04 22.81
C PRO A 147 9.27 -29.88 23.75
N ALA A 148 8.23 -29.12 24.09
CA ALA A 148 8.31 -28.00 25.01
C ALA A 148 8.78 -28.45 26.41
N ASP A 149 10.06 -28.29 26.69
CA ASP A 149 10.51 -28.17 28.07
C ASP A 149 10.08 -26.79 28.59
N GLY A 150 8.88 -26.77 29.16
CA GLY A 150 8.55 -26.28 30.51
C GLY A 150 9.05 -24.93 31.06
N THR A 151 9.86 -24.15 30.35
CA THR A 151 10.40 -22.87 30.85
C THR A 151 9.97 -21.72 29.94
N THR A 152 8.77 -21.20 30.23
CA THR A 152 8.35 -19.80 30.04
C THR A 152 8.87 -19.05 28.80
N GLY A 153 8.10 -19.10 27.71
CA GLY A 153 8.20 -18.12 26.62
C GLY A 153 7.71 -18.59 25.24
N THR A 154 6.40 -18.79 25.06
CA THR A 154 5.69 -18.70 23.77
C THR A 154 6.37 -19.29 22.51
N GLY A 155 6.71 -20.58 22.54
CA GLY A 155 7.19 -21.31 21.38
C GLY A 155 6.05 -21.84 20.50
N ILE A 156 5.63 -21.06 19.49
CA ILE A 156 5.04 -21.56 18.25
C ILE A 156 5.79 -20.84 17.11
N GLY A 157 6.21 -21.59 16.09
CA GLY A 157 6.93 -21.09 14.93
C GLY A 157 6.28 -19.87 14.27
N GLY A 158 7.10 -18.85 14.01
CA GLY A 158 6.73 -17.56 13.44
C GLY A 158 5.93 -16.72 14.44
N SER A 159 6.51 -15.64 14.96
CA SER A 159 5.75 -14.71 15.80
C SER A 159 4.50 -14.23 15.05
N VAL A 160 3.41 -13.94 15.78
CA VAL A 160 2.17 -13.42 15.16
C VAL A 160 2.46 -12.17 14.33
N ALA A 161 3.43 -11.35 14.76
CA ALA A 161 3.91 -10.18 14.03
C ALA A 161 4.58 -10.53 12.70
N PHE A 162 5.44 -11.55 12.66
CA PHE A 162 6.02 -12.05 11.42
C PHE A 162 4.94 -12.50 10.44
N LEU A 163 3.98 -13.31 10.91
CA LEU A 163 2.91 -13.84 10.06
C LEU A 163 1.99 -12.72 9.54
N ALA A 164 1.60 -11.78 10.40
CA ALA A 164 0.78 -10.64 10.03
C ALA A 164 1.47 -9.79 8.97
N ASN A 165 2.73 -9.42 9.19
CA ASN A 165 3.50 -8.62 8.23
C ASN A 165 3.70 -9.36 6.91
N MET A 166 4.09 -10.65 6.92
CA MET A 166 4.24 -11.44 5.68
C MET A 166 2.94 -11.57 4.90
N PHE A 167 1.81 -11.70 5.60
CA PHE A 167 0.50 -11.69 4.95
C PHE A 167 0.24 -10.35 4.25
N VAL A 168 0.56 -9.24 4.91
CA VAL A 168 0.44 -7.89 4.33
C VAL A 168 1.39 -7.72 3.14
N VAL A 169 2.63 -8.20 3.21
CA VAL A 169 3.57 -8.20 2.08
C VAL A 169 2.97 -8.87 0.85
N ILE A 170 2.41 -10.06 1.02
CA ILE A 170 1.82 -10.83 -0.08
C ILE A 170 0.63 -10.08 -0.65
N THR A 171 -0.32 -9.67 0.19
CA THR A 171 -1.54 -9.00 -0.28
C THR A 171 -1.26 -7.66 -0.95
N TYR A 172 -0.36 -6.85 -0.40
CA TYR A 172 -0.01 -5.53 -0.95
C TYR A 172 0.81 -5.69 -2.23
N GLY A 173 1.75 -6.64 -2.26
CA GLY A 173 2.49 -7.00 -3.47
C GLY A 173 1.55 -7.43 -4.60
N MET A 174 0.56 -8.27 -4.30
CA MET A 174 -0.45 -8.70 -5.27
C MET A 174 -1.31 -7.54 -5.78
N VAL A 175 -1.77 -6.64 -4.89
CA VAL A 175 -2.47 -5.41 -5.31
C VAL A 175 -1.58 -4.58 -6.24
N GLY A 176 -0.31 -4.37 -5.87
CA GLY A 176 0.69 -3.69 -6.71
C GLY A 176 0.81 -4.31 -8.10
N CYS A 177 0.87 -5.64 -8.19
CA CYS A 177 0.91 -6.37 -9.46
C CYS A 177 -0.34 -6.13 -10.33
N TYR A 178 -1.55 -6.18 -9.74
CA TYR A 178 -2.78 -5.90 -10.49
C TYR A 178 -2.85 -4.46 -10.99
N LEU A 179 -2.39 -3.50 -10.18
CA LEU A 179 -2.32 -2.09 -10.57
C LEU A 179 -1.27 -1.86 -11.67
N ALA A 180 -0.10 -2.49 -11.58
CA ALA A 180 0.94 -2.44 -12.60
C ALA A 180 0.45 -3.04 -13.93
N ASP A 181 -0.19 -4.20 -13.91
CA ASP A 181 -0.79 -4.79 -15.12
C ASP A 181 -1.85 -3.87 -15.72
N ARG A 182 -2.69 -3.23 -14.87
CA ARG A 182 -3.66 -2.25 -15.35
C ARG A 182 -2.97 -1.05 -16.00
N GLN A 183 -1.85 -0.57 -15.47
CA GLN A 183 -1.05 0.51 -16.09
C GLN A 183 -0.52 0.10 -17.47
N VAL A 184 -0.02 -1.13 -17.63
CA VAL A 184 0.44 -1.65 -18.92
C VAL A 184 -0.72 -1.72 -19.93
N ARG A 185 -1.87 -2.28 -19.53
CA ARG A 185 -3.07 -2.32 -20.40
C ARG A 185 -3.52 -0.92 -20.79
N SER A 186 -3.53 0.00 -19.83
CA SER A 186 -3.89 1.40 -20.05
C SER A 186 -2.97 2.08 -21.05
N TYR A 187 -1.66 1.80 -20.98
CA TYR A 187 -0.70 2.30 -21.96
C TYR A 187 -0.98 1.75 -23.37
N LEU A 188 -1.24 0.44 -23.49
CA LEU A 188 -1.53 -0.19 -24.77
C LEU A 188 -2.81 0.35 -25.43
N THR A 189 -3.81 0.77 -24.64
CA THR A 189 -5.07 1.31 -25.18
C THR A 189 -5.06 2.82 -25.39
N SER A 190 -4.35 3.57 -24.56
CA SER A 190 -4.47 5.03 -24.48
C SER A 190 -3.16 5.78 -24.73
N GLY A 191 -2.05 5.06 -24.94
CA GLY A 191 -0.74 5.63 -25.28
C GLY A 191 -0.02 6.36 -24.14
N GLY A 192 -0.50 6.24 -22.90
CA GLY A 192 0.08 6.93 -21.74
C GLY A 192 -0.12 6.19 -20.42
N TRP A 193 0.54 6.68 -19.38
CA TRP A 193 0.47 6.14 -18.01
C TRP A 193 -0.36 7.08 -17.14
N SER A 194 -1.26 6.54 -16.32
CA SER A 194 -1.97 7.34 -15.32
C SER A 194 -1.00 7.64 -14.18
N LEU A 195 -0.75 8.93 -13.91
CA LEU A 195 0.18 9.34 -12.86
C LEU A 195 -0.32 8.90 -11.49
N SER A 196 -1.62 9.01 -11.23
CA SER A 196 -2.22 8.53 -9.98
C SER A 196 -2.16 7.00 -9.88
N GLY A 197 -2.37 6.27 -10.98
CA GLY A 197 -2.27 4.82 -11.01
C GLY A 197 -0.83 4.32 -10.81
N ALA A 198 0.15 4.97 -11.45
CA ALA A 198 1.57 4.68 -11.26
C ALA A 198 2.04 5.00 -9.83
N ALA A 199 1.62 6.15 -9.29
CA ALA A 199 1.91 6.52 -7.91
C ALA A 199 1.30 5.51 -6.91
N LEU A 200 0.04 5.10 -7.10
CA LEU A 200 -0.61 4.10 -6.26
C LEU A 200 0.09 2.73 -6.36
N THR A 201 0.52 2.33 -7.56
CA THR A 201 1.31 1.11 -7.76
C THR A 201 2.61 1.15 -6.96
N GLY A 202 3.33 2.28 -7.01
CA GLY A 202 4.55 2.51 -6.23
C GLY A 202 4.29 2.43 -4.73
N VAL A 203 3.21 3.06 -4.23
CA VAL A 203 2.80 2.97 -2.83
C VAL A 203 2.66 1.52 -2.38
N PHE A 204 1.87 0.71 -3.09
CA PHE A 204 1.65 -0.69 -2.70
C PHE A 204 2.92 -1.53 -2.65
N PHE A 205 3.80 -1.39 -3.65
CA PHE A 205 5.07 -2.12 -3.63
C PHE A 205 6.00 -1.65 -2.51
N THR A 206 6.07 -0.35 -2.24
CA THR A 206 6.91 0.16 -1.15
C THR A 206 6.36 -0.21 0.23
N CYS A 207 5.04 -0.21 0.43
CA CYS A 207 4.42 -0.72 1.65
C CYS A 207 4.70 -2.22 1.83
N ALA A 208 4.58 -3.04 0.77
CA ALA A 208 4.96 -4.44 0.84
C ALA A 208 6.44 -4.62 1.23
N GLN A 209 7.35 -3.80 0.71
CA GLN A 209 8.76 -3.81 1.09
C GLN A 209 8.98 -3.41 2.56
N MET A 210 8.25 -2.42 3.07
CA MET A 210 8.34 -2.01 4.48
C MET A 210 7.85 -3.11 5.42
N HIS A 211 6.69 -3.72 5.13
CA HIS A 211 6.19 -4.85 5.92
C HIS A 211 7.13 -6.07 5.84
N PHE A 212 7.86 -6.24 4.74
CA PHE A 212 8.89 -7.29 4.65
C PHE A 212 10.03 -7.03 5.62
N ILE A 213 10.51 -5.79 5.66
CA ILE A 213 11.58 -5.38 6.59
C ILE A 213 11.09 -5.54 8.03
N ASP A 214 9.86 -5.07 8.32
CA ASP A 214 9.26 -5.13 9.66
C ASP A 214 9.09 -6.58 10.16
N ALA A 215 8.65 -7.50 9.29
CA ALA A 215 8.53 -8.92 9.64
C ALA A 215 9.84 -9.53 10.16
N THR A 216 10.98 -9.01 9.69
CA THR A 216 12.32 -9.50 10.01
C THR A 216 13.03 -8.69 11.09
N THR A 217 12.36 -7.69 11.68
CA THR A 217 12.90 -6.87 12.77
C THR A 217 12.06 -7.02 14.04
N PRO A 218 12.64 -6.86 15.24
CA PRO A 218 11.87 -6.89 16.48
C PRO A 218 10.79 -5.80 16.49
N GLY A 219 9.52 -6.20 16.60
CA GLY A 219 8.37 -5.30 16.52
C GLY A 219 7.82 -4.85 17.88
N ASN A 220 7.04 -3.77 17.85
CA ASN A 220 6.27 -3.26 19.00
C ASN A 220 4.83 -3.80 18.95
N GLY A 221 4.29 -4.25 20.09
CA GLY A 221 2.93 -4.80 20.19
C GLY A 221 1.81 -3.84 19.75
N LEU A 222 2.03 -2.52 19.80
CA LEU A 222 1.07 -1.53 19.29
C LEU A 222 0.98 -1.52 17.76
N MET A 223 2.07 -1.78 17.06
CA MET A 223 2.08 -1.86 15.59
C MET A 223 1.29 -3.11 15.14
N LEU A 224 1.51 -4.22 15.85
CA LEU A 224 0.80 -5.48 15.61
C LEU A 224 -0.72 -5.33 15.64
N PHE A 225 -1.26 -4.50 16.53
CA PHE A 225 -2.71 -4.25 16.57
C PHE A 225 -3.23 -3.71 15.22
N PHE A 226 -2.54 -2.75 14.62
CA PHE A 226 -2.94 -2.18 13.34
C PHE A 226 -2.69 -3.14 12.18
N ASP A 227 -1.64 -3.96 12.25
CA ASP A 227 -1.36 -4.98 11.23
C ASP A 227 -2.44 -6.07 11.21
N LEU A 228 -2.91 -6.49 12.39
CA LEU A 228 -4.00 -7.46 12.51
C LEU A 228 -5.32 -6.92 11.97
N ILE A 229 -5.59 -5.61 12.11
CA ILE A 229 -6.74 -4.94 11.45
C ILE A 229 -6.49 -4.83 9.94
N GLY A 230 -5.24 -4.64 9.54
CA GLY A 230 -4.81 -4.59 8.13
C GLY A 230 -5.07 -5.88 7.37
N ILE A 231 -5.00 -7.05 8.03
CA ILE A 231 -5.26 -8.35 7.39
C ILE A 231 -6.65 -8.42 6.73
N PRO A 232 -7.78 -8.29 7.45
CA PRO A 232 -9.11 -8.34 6.81
C PRO A 232 -9.32 -7.20 5.81
N ALA A 233 -8.78 -6.00 6.07
CA ALA A 233 -8.84 -4.89 5.13
C ALA A 233 -8.13 -5.22 3.80
N SER A 234 -6.95 -5.82 3.88
CA SER A 234 -6.13 -6.22 2.72
C SER A 234 -6.77 -7.35 1.91
N ILE A 235 -7.41 -8.31 2.58
CA ILE A 235 -8.18 -9.38 1.91
C ILE A 235 -9.32 -8.78 1.11
N TYR A 236 -10.13 -7.92 1.75
CA TYR A 236 -11.25 -7.27 1.08
C TYR A 236 -10.76 -6.42 -0.09
N PHE A 237 -9.74 -5.59 0.12
CA PHE A 237 -9.24 -4.71 -0.93
C PHE A 237 -8.61 -5.49 -2.09
N LEU A 238 -7.83 -6.54 -1.82
CA LEU A 238 -7.29 -7.43 -2.85
C LEU A 238 -8.42 -8.10 -3.65
N TRP A 239 -9.48 -8.56 -2.98
CA TRP A 239 -10.65 -9.10 -3.66
C TRP A 239 -11.28 -8.05 -4.57
N VAL A 240 -11.51 -6.82 -4.08
CA VAL A 240 -12.06 -5.73 -4.90
C VAL A 240 -11.17 -5.42 -6.09
N VAL A 241 -9.86 -5.24 -5.88
CA VAL A 241 -8.91 -4.92 -6.95
C VAL A 241 -8.87 -6.04 -7.99
N LYS A 242 -8.86 -7.30 -7.56
CA LYS A 242 -8.95 -8.46 -8.47
C LYS A 242 -10.23 -8.41 -9.30
N GLN A 243 -11.38 -8.14 -8.69
CA GLN A 243 -12.66 -8.07 -9.40
C GLN A 243 -12.74 -6.90 -10.39
N VAL A 244 -12.20 -5.73 -10.00
CA VAL A 244 -12.09 -4.56 -10.88
C VAL A 244 -11.08 -4.79 -12.01
N HIS A 245 -10.05 -5.60 -11.76
CA HIS A 245 -9.04 -6.01 -12.75
C HIS A 245 -9.61 -7.02 -13.74
N SER A 246 -10.40 -8.00 -13.29
CA SER A 246 -11.07 -9.00 -14.14
C SER A 246 -12.37 -8.51 -14.78
N ASP A 247 -12.70 -7.23 -14.65
CA ASP A 247 -13.91 -6.60 -15.18
C ASP A 247 -15.24 -7.24 -14.72
N SER A 248 -15.19 -8.02 -13.63
CA SER A 248 -16.33 -8.78 -13.11
C SER A 248 -17.22 -7.97 -12.16
N VAL A 249 -16.78 -6.76 -11.78
CA VAL A 249 -17.53 -5.83 -10.95
C VAL A 249 -17.47 -4.42 -11.52
N MET A 250 -18.64 -3.83 -11.76
CA MET A 250 -18.80 -2.39 -12.01
C MET A 250 -18.65 -1.65 -10.66
N ASP A 251 -17.71 -0.72 -10.61
CA ASP A 251 -17.54 0.25 -9.52
C ASP A 251 -17.73 1.66 -10.10
N TRP A 252 -17.72 2.69 -9.27
CA TRP A 252 -17.79 4.11 -9.69
C TRP A 252 -16.77 4.47 -10.77
N ASN A 253 -15.73 3.65 -10.93
CA ASN A 253 -14.55 3.89 -11.76
C ASN A 253 -14.62 3.25 -13.15
N ARG A 254 -15.73 2.60 -13.54
CA ARG A 254 -15.96 2.21 -14.95
C ARG A 254 -17.40 2.45 -15.40
N ARG A 255 -17.54 3.17 -16.52
CA ARG A 255 -18.63 2.95 -17.49
C ARG A 255 -18.41 1.57 -18.15
N PRO A 256 -19.46 0.86 -18.56
CA PRO A 256 -19.33 -0.46 -19.19
C PRO A 256 -18.67 -0.32 -20.58
N LEU A 257 -17.76 -1.23 -20.92
CA LEU A 257 -17.06 -1.23 -22.22
C LEU A 257 -17.90 -1.82 -23.37
N VAL A 258 -19.13 -2.27 -23.11
CA VAL A 258 -20.14 -2.58 -24.15
C VAL A 258 -21.55 -2.29 -23.60
N GLY A 259 -22.34 -1.49 -24.34
CA GLY A 259 -23.71 -1.11 -23.99
C GLY A 259 -23.84 0.30 -23.39
N ALA A 260 -24.92 1.00 -23.76
CA ALA A 260 -25.18 2.37 -23.29
C ALA A 260 -25.76 2.36 -21.87
N ALA A 261 -24.90 2.48 -20.86
CA ALA A 261 -25.31 2.99 -19.56
C ALA A 261 -25.23 4.52 -19.56
N ALA A 262 -26.28 5.17 -19.05
CA ALA A 262 -26.33 6.63 -18.94
C ALA A 262 -25.08 7.17 -18.24
N ALA A 263 -24.47 8.18 -18.84
CA ALA A 263 -23.35 8.91 -18.27
C ALA A 263 -23.77 9.49 -16.89
N PRO A 264 -23.07 9.19 -15.79
CA PRO A 264 -23.22 10.00 -14.58
C PRO A 264 -22.85 11.45 -14.93
N ALA A 265 -23.64 12.42 -14.44
CA ALA A 265 -23.51 13.85 -14.76
C ALA A 265 -22.13 14.47 -14.42
N ARG A 266 -21.29 13.74 -13.69
CA ARG A 266 -19.91 14.12 -13.36
C ARG A 266 -19.02 12.86 -13.40
N PRO A 267 -17.77 12.93 -13.88
CA PRO A 267 -16.80 11.85 -13.77
C PRO A 267 -16.58 11.40 -12.31
N SER A 268 -16.09 10.18 -12.11
CA SER A 268 -15.62 9.74 -10.80
C SER A 268 -14.32 10.48 -10.46
N PRO A 269 -14.11 10.91 -9.20
CA PRO A 269 -12.82 11.48 -8.77
C PRO A 269 -11.66 10.48 -8.90
N TRP A 270 -11.96 9.19 -9.07
CA TRP A 270 -11.00 8.11 -9.28
C TRP A 270 -10.85 7.68 -10.74
N SER A 271 -11.72 8.15 -11.64
CA SER A 271 -11.62 7.89 -13.07
C SER A 271 -10.80 9.00 -13.75
N GLY A 272 -9.64 8.66 -14.31
CA GLY A 272 -8.76 9.60 -15.01
C GLY A 272 -9.23 10.04 -16.40
N GLU A 273 -10.54 10.02 -16.68
CA GLU A 273 -11.09 10.42 -17.98
C GLU A 273 -11.30 11.94 -18.08
N ARG A 274 -10.87 12.51 -19.20
CA ARG A 274 -11.08 13.91 -19.57
C ARG A 274 -12.56 14.17 -19.84
N ALA A 275 -13.04 15.35 -19.43
CA ALA A 275 -14.16 16.00 -20.10
C ALA A 275 -13.72 16.50 -21.47
#